data_AF-A0AA40IAQ3-F1
#
_entry.id   AF-A0AA40IAQ3-F1
#
_cell.length_a   1.000
_cell.length_b   1.000
_cell.length_c   1.000
_cell.angle_alpha   90.00
_cell.angle_beta   90.00
_cell.angle_gamma   90.00
#
_symmetry.space_group_name_H-M   'P 1'
#
loop_
_entity.id
_entity.type
_entity.pdbx_description
1 polymer ?
#
loop_
_entity_poly.entity_id
_entity_poly.type
_entity_poly.pdbx_seq_one_letter_code
_entity_poly.pdbx_strand_id
1 'polypeptide(L)'
;MSCGKDFVETLKKIGYPKADVLNGEDFDWLFETAEGESFLKWFCGTVNEQNVLSEEELEAFSILQKSGKPILEGAALDEALKTCKTSNLKIPTLDDKDLEKLEDEVRTLQKLKNLKIQRRNKCQLMASVTRHKSLRLNAKEEAATKKLKQSQGILNAMTTKIKNELQALTDGVAKLMVFFRPSNLGQGTNPPVFLSQISLEKYLSQEEQCTAALTLYTKKQFFQGIQEVFESSNEENFQLFDIQAPSIYDNQEILEERRLEMARLQLAYICAQHQLIHLKARNMSMKSSIKWAEENLHSFTSKVLGKDDLDAKISSLNIQILKLKEQITHIKAKVCLLW
;
A
#
# COMPACT_ATOMS: atom_id res chain seq x y z
N MET A 1 19.06 28.84 39.02
CA MET A 1 20.52 29.01 38.92
C MET A 1 20.93 29.71 40.21
N SER A 2 21.82 29.11 40.99
CA SER A 2 22.19 29.64 42.32
C SER A 2 23.36 30.61 42.14
N CYS A 3 23.05 31.90 42.14
CA CYS A 3 24.01 32.97 41.91
C CYS A 3 25.06 33.05 43.05
N GLY A 4 24.69 32.65 44.26
CA GLY A 4 25.58 32.58 45.42
C GLY A 4 26.63 31.45 45.32
N LYS A 5 26.38 30.38 44.55
CA LYS A 5 27.42 29.38 44.24
C LYS A 5 28.53 29.95 43.36
N ASP A 6 28.16 30.73 42.34
CA ASP A 6 29.12 31.41 41.46
C ASP A 6 29.98 32.41 42.24
N PHE A 7 29.40 33.07 43.25
CA PHE A 7 30.12 33.98 44.15
C PHE A 7 31.16 33.25 45.00
N VAL A 8 30.78 32.14 45.66
CA VAL A 8 31.72 31.35 46.46
C VAL A 8 32.80 30.72 45.58
N GLU A 9 32.48 30.29 44.36
CA GLU A 9 33.46 29.77 43.41
C GLU A 9 34.47 30.86 42.99
N THR A 10 34.01 32.09 42.79
CA THR A 10 34.89 33.24 42.51
C THR A 10 35.79 33.55 43.70
N LEU A 11 35.27 33.48 44.94
CA LEU A 11 36.07 33.63 46.16
C LEU A 11 37.16 32.55 46.30
N LYS A 12 36.86 31.31 45.89
CA LYS A 12 37.87 30.23 45.82
C LYS A 12 38.94 30.52 44.78
N LYS A 13 38.54 30.98 43.60
CA LYS A 13 39.46 31.35 42.51
C LYS A 13 40.44 32.44 42.96
N ILE A 14 39.98 33.48 43.64
CA ILE A 14 40.86 34.54 44.15
C ILE A 14 41.68 34.14 45.40
N GLY A 15 41.60 32.89 45.85
CA GLY A 15 42.41 32.39 46.97
C GLY A 15 41.95 32.87 48.35
N TYR A 16 40.68 33.19 48.56
CA TYR A 16 40.19 33.65 49.86
C TYR A 16 40.33 32.53 50.93
N PRO A 17 41.06 32.75 52.05
CA PRO A 17 41.49 31.68 52.97
C PRO A 17 40.38 30.85 53.64
N LYS A 18 39.14 31.36 53.66
CA LYS A 18 37.98 30.67 54.27
C LYS A 18 36.92 30.27 53.25
N ALA A 19 37.21 30.36 51.95
CA ALA A 19 36.23 30.12 50.89
C ALA A 19 35.66 28.69 50.90
N ASP A 20 36.42 27.70 51.39
CA ASP A 20 35.98 26.31 51.46
C ASP A 20 34.94 26.02 52.56
N VAL A 21 34.78 26.94 53.52
CA VAL A 21 33.82 26.81 54.64
C VAL A 21 32.50 27.51 54.32
N LEU A 22 32.44 28.29 53.23
CA LEU A 22 31.28 29.08 52.85
C LEU A 22 30.32 28.26 51.98
N ASN A 23 29.03 28.30 52.28
CA ASN A 23 27.98 27.71 51.45
C ASN A 23 27.37 28.76 50.53
N GLY A 24 27.30 28.49 49.23
CA GLY A 24 26.75 29.44 48.26
C GLY A 24 25.28 29.82 48.49
N GLU A 25 24.50 28.95 49.12
CA GLU A 25 23.06 29.18 49.38
C GLU A 25 22.84 30.28 50.43
N ASP A 26 23.80 30.49 51.34
CA ASP A 26 23.76 31.56 52.35
C ASP A 26 23.96 32.96 51.73
N PHE A 27 24.39 33.04 50.46
CA PHE A 27 24.68 34.28 49.74
C PHE A 27 23.70 34.56 48.59
N ASP A 28 22.73 33.67 48.33
CA ASP A 28 21.76 33.87 47.24
C ASP A 28 20.92 35.16 47.45
N TRP A 29 20.64 35.55 48.70
CA TRP A 29 19.89 36.77 49.04
C TRP A 29 20.58 38.07 48.60
N LEU A 30 21.92 38.09 48.49
CA LEU A 30 22.67 39.28 48.07
C LEU A 30 22.42 39.65 46.60
N PHE A 31 22.02 38.67 45.80
CA PHE A 31 21.68 38.85 44.39
C PHE A 31 20.23 39.30 44.18
N GLU A 32 19.40 39.32 45.23
CA GLU A 32 18.00 39.75 45.14
C GLU A 32 17.84 41.28 45.29
N THR A 33 18.86 41.98 45.80
CA THR A 33 18.91 43.45 45.81
C THR A 33 19.35 44.00 44.45
N ALA A 34 18.55 44.87 43.83
CA ALA A 34 18.78 45.43 42.49
C ALA A 34 20.14 46.16 42.33
N GLU A 35 20.64 46.79 43.39
CA GLU A 35 21.95 47.46 43.42
C GLU A 35 23.12 46.46 43.55
N GLY A 36 22.91 45.37 44.30
CA GLY A 36 23.92 44.33 44.53
C GLY A 36 24.08 43.38 43.35
N GLU A 37 23.00 43.09 42.61
CA GLU A 37 23.00 42.13 41.51
C GLU A 37 23.98 42.51 40.38
N SER A 38 24.00 43.79 39.99
CA SER A 38 24.87 44.28 38.90
C SER A 38 26.35 44.18 39.27
N PHE A 39 26.70 44.57 40.50
CA PHE A 39 28.06 44.47 41.01
C PHE A 39 28.51 43.02 41.16
N LEU A 40 27.68 42.17 41.77
CA LEU A 40 28.04 40.77 42.03
C LEU A 40 28.16 39.95 40.75
N LYS A 41 27.31 40.20 39.74
CA LYS A 41 27.48 39.59 38.41
C LYS A 41 28.77 40.03 37.74
N TRP A 42 29.11 41.32 37.81
CA TRP A 42 30.40 41.81 37.31
C TRP A 42 31.58 41.17 38.05
N PHE A 43 31.51 41.09 39.39
CA PHE A 43 32.54 40.50 40.23
C PHE A 43 32.80 39.04 39.86
N CYS A 44 31.73 38.23 39.79
CA CYS A 44 31.84 36.81 39.43
C CYS A 44 32.27 36.56 37.98
N GLY A 45 32.01 37.52 37.08
CA GLY A 45 32.37 37.41 35.66
C GLY A 45 33.77 37.93 35.32
N THR A 46 34.32 38.86 36.11
CA THR A 46 35.51 39.65 35.72
C THR A 46 36.69 39.45 36.65
N VAL A 47 36.47 39.18 37.94
CA VAL A 47 37.55 39.07 38.93
C VAL A 47 38.11 37.65 38.93
N ASN A 48 39.42 37.52 38.80
CA ASN A 48 40.14 36.25 38.84
C ASN A 48 41.47 36.37 39.62
N GLU A 49 42.27 35.29 39.61
CA GLU A 49 43.59 35.21 40.26
C GLU A 49 44.54 36.36 39.89
N GLN A 50 44.43 36.93 38.68
CA GLN A 50 45.28 38.03 38.21
C GLN A 50 44.90 39.39 38.82
N ASN A 51 43.73 39.49 39.43
CA ASN A 51 43.27 40.70 40.12
C ASN A 51 43.69 40.72 41.60
N VAL A 52 44.34 39.65 42.07
CA VAL A 52 44.80 39.50 43.46
C VAL A 52 46.30 39.74 43.49
N LEU A 53 46.74 40.65 44.34
CA LEU A 53 48.16 40.93 44.52
C LEU A 53 48.80 39.77 45.29
N SER A 54 49.88 39.23 44.73
CA SER A 54 50.70 38.24 45.41
C SER A 54 51.54 38.89 46.53
N GLU A 55 51.96 38.08 47.50
CA GLU A 55 52.84 38.56 48.59
C GLU A 55 54.17 39.11 48.04
N GLU A 56 54.67 38.51 46.95
CA GLU A 56 55.88 38.95 46.25
C GLU A 56 55.71 40.34 45.62
N GLU A 57 54.55 40.63 45.03
CA GLU A 57 54.22 41.94 44.47
C GLU A 57 54.02 43.00 45.55
N LEU A 58 53.44 42.63 46.70
CA LEU A 58 53.32 43.50 47.86
C LEU A 58 54.69 43.84 48.46
N GLU A 59 55.58 42.84 48.58
CA GLU A 59 56.95 43.07 49.02
C GLU A 59 57.71 43.96 48.03
N ALA A 60 57.61 43.69 46.73
CA ALA A 60 58.22 44.52 45.67
C ALA A 60 57.72 45.97 45.71
N PHE A 61 56.41 46.17 45.93
CA PHE A 61 55.83 47.49 46.11
C PHE A 61 56.33 48.17 47.40
N SER A 62 56.44 47.43 48.50
CA SER A 62 56.98 47.96 49.77
C SER A 62 58.45 48.40 49.64
N ILE A 63 59.25 47.67 48.86
CA ILE A 63 60.65 48.02 48.57
C ILE A 63 60.69 49.28 47.69
N LEU A 64 59.81 49.38 46.69
CA LEU A 64 59.69 50.57 45.86
C LEU A 64 59.30 51.81 46.68
N GLN A 65 58.35 51.67 47.60
CA GLN A 65 57.94 52.77 48.49
C GLN A 65 59.09 53.19 49.42
N LYS A 66 59.84 52.22 49.98
CA LYS A 66 61.04 52.49 50.81
C LYS A 66 62.20 53.09 50.01
N SER A 67 62.23 52.93 48.69
CA SER A 67 63.29 53.44 47.81
C SER A 67 63.22 54.95 47.55
N GLY A 68 62.14 55.62 47.99
CA GLY A 68 62.00 57.08 47.91
C GLY A 68 61.82 57.66 46.50
N LYS A 69 61.61 56.81 45.49
CA LYS A 69 61.31 57.24 44.11
C LYS A 69 59.83 57.67 44.01
N PRO A 70 59.50 58.68 43.18
CA PRO A 70 58.11 59.09 42.99
C PRO A 70 57.34 57.96 42.30
N ILE A 71 56.29 57.47 42.96
CA ILE A 71 55.36 56.49 42.39
C ILE A 71 54.37 57.26 41.52
N LEU A 72 54.17 56.79 40.29
CA LEU A 72 53.23 57.40 39.35
C LEU A 72 51.81 57.06 39.76
N GLU A 73 51.15 57.99 40.45
CA GLU A 73 49.77 57.86 40.91
C GLU A 73 48.89 58.99 40.35
N GLY A 74 47.61 58.70 40.10
CA GLY A 74 46.62 59.69 39.65
C GLY A 74 46.99 60.40 38.34
N ALA A 75 47.01 61.73 38.35
CA ALA A 75 47.17 62.56 37.16
C ALA A 75 48.50 62.31 36.40
N ALA A 76 49.58 61.97 37.12
CA ALA A 76 50.88 61.69 36.50
C ALA A 76 50.89 60.35 35.74
N LEU A 77 50.11 59.37 36.21
CA LEU A 77 49.91 58.10 35.50
C LEU A 77 49.02 58.28 34.27
N ASP A 78 47.95 59.08 34.39
CA ASP A 78 47.07 59.40 33.27
C ASP A 78 47.81 60.14 32.14
N GLU A 79 48.72 61.03 32.48
CA GLU A 79 49.59 61.71 31.51
C GLU A 79 50.57 60.74 30.85
N ALA A 80 51.23 59.86 31.63
CA ALA A 80 52.09 58.82 31.09
C ALA A 80 51.35 57.84 30.18
N LEU A 81 50.13 57.42 30.53
CA LEU A 81 49.30 56.52 29.71
C LEU A 81 48.86 57.19 28.40
N LYS A 82 48.59 58.50 28.39
CA LYS A 82 48.33 59.25 27.16
C LYS A 82 49.57 59.28 26.25
N THR A 83 50.76 59.41 26.83
CA THR A 83 52.03 59.37 26.09
C THR A 83 52.41 57.96 25.62
N CYS A 84 51.96 56.90 26.32
CA CYS A 84 52.17 55.51 25.91
C CYS A 84 51.15 55.01 24.86
N LYS A 85 49.91 55.51 24.85
CA LYS A 85 48.91 55.13 23.82
C LYS A 85 49.33 55.52 22.40
N THR A 86 50.26 56.45 22.23
CA THR A 86 50.79 56.87 20.93
C THR A 86 51.97 56.03 20.45
N SER A 87 52.56 55.18 21.30
CA SER A 87 53.66 54.29 20.91
C SER A 87 53.14 52.91 20.50
N ASN A 88 52.66 52.86 19.25
CA ASN A 88 52.67 51.67 18.39
C ASN A 88 52.05 50.37 18.94
N LEU A 89 50.73 50.36 19.12
CA LEU A 89 49.97 49.20 18.64
C LEU A 89 49.93 49.32 17.11
N LYS A 90 50.86 48.67 16.42
CA LYS A 90 50.77 48.46 14.96
C LYS A 90 49.55 47.58 14.68
N ILE A 91 48.37 48.20 14.70
CA ILE A 91 47.25 47.73 13.91
C ILE A 91 47.75 47.91 12.47
N PRO A 92 47.90 46.84 11.67
CA PRO A 92 48.28 46.99 10.28
C PRO A 92 47.22 47.87 9.63
N THR A 93 47.59 49.09 9.24
CA THR A 93 46.79 49.88 8.31
C THR A 93 46.78 49.09 7.02
N LEU A 94 45.68 48.36 6.82
CA LEU A 94 45.43 47.57 5.62
C LEU A 94 45.54 48.53 4.42
N ASP A 95 46.45 48.25 3.50
CA ASP A 95 46.61 49.05 2.28
C ASP A 95 45.30 49.00 1.48
N ASP A 96 44.86 50.12 0.89
CA ASP A 96 43.56 50.19 0.18
C ASP A 96 43.44 49.12 -0.92
N LYS A 97 44.57 48.74 -1.53
CA LYS A 97 44.65 47.65 -2.50
C LYS A 97 44.36 46.26 -1.91
N ASP A 98 44.74 46.03 -0.66
CA ASP A 98 44.46 44.77 0.01
C ASP A 98 43.00 44.74 0.50
N LEU A 99 42.43 45.89 0.83
CA LEU A 99 41.01 46.04 1.15
C LEU A 99 40.13 45.77 -0.08
N GLU A 100 40.48 46.30 -1.26
CA GLU A 100 39.79 46.05 -2.53
C GLU A 100 39.84 44.57 -2.94
N LYS A 101 41.01 43.91 -2.80
CA LYS A 101 41.14 42.46 -3.04
C LYS A 101 40.24 41.64 -2.13
N LEU A 102 40.17 42.01 -0.83
CA LEU A 102 39.34 41.30 0.13
C LEU A 102 37.84 41.49 -0.18
N GLU A 103 37.44 42.67 -0.65
CA GLU A 103 36.07 42.95 -1.05
C GLU A 103 35.67 42.14 -2.30
N ASP A 104 36.57 42.03 -3.28
CA ASP A 104 36.38 41.17 -4.45
C ASP A 104 36.32 39.68 -4.04
N GLU A 105 37.16 39.24 -3.12
CA GLU A 105 37.11 37.90 -2.57
C GLU A 105 35.76 37.63 -1.90
N VAL A 106 35.26 38.54 -1.06
CA VAL A 106 33.94 38.42 -0.42
C VAL A 106 32.82 38.31 -1.48
N ARG A 107 32.87 39.14 -2.53
CA ARG A 107 31.90 39.08 -3.64
C ARG A 107 31.95 37.75 -4.38
N THR A 108 33.14 37.22 -4.64
CA THR A 108 33.29 35.90 -5.29
C THR A 108 32.80 34.76 -4.39
N LEU A 109 33.12 34.80 -3.10
CA LEU A 109 32.66 33.83 -2.11
C LEU A 109 31.14 33.84 -1.94
N GLN A 110 30.50 35.02 -1.96
CA GLN A 110 29.04 35.14 -1.93
C GLN A 110 28.39 34.53 -3.18
N LYS A 111 28.94 34.78 -4.38
CA LYS A 111 28.46 34.12 -5.62
C LYS A 111 28.59 32.60 -5.51
N LEU A 112 29.71 32.11 -5.00
CA LEU A 112 29.99 30.68 -4.85
C LEU A 112 29.05 30.03 -3.81
N LYS A 113 28.78 30.70 -2.69
CA LYS A 113 27.79 30.30 -1.68
C LYS A 113 26.40 30.17 -2.29
N ASN A 114 25.94 31.18 -3.02
CA ASN A 114 24.61 31.17 -3.65
C ASN A 114 24.48 30.02 -4.66
N LEU A 115 25.53 29.77 -5.44
CA LEU A 115 25.56 28.68 -6.40
C LEU A 115 25.52 27.31 -5.70
N LYS A 116 26.23 27.15 -4.58
CA LYS A 116 26.14 25.93 -3.74
C LYS A 116 24.74 25.74 -3.15
N ILE A 117 24.10 26.81 -2.68
CA ILE A 117 22.71 26.75 -2.17
C ILE A 117 21.74 26.33 -3.28
N GLN A 118 21.85 26.92 -4.47
CA GLN A 118 21.00 26.58 -5.61
C GLN A 118 21.15 25.11 -6.01
N ARG A 119 22.39 24.59 -6.06
CA ARG A 119 22.67 23.17 -6.33
C ARG A 119 22.07 22.28 -5.25
N ARG A 120 22.25 22.62 -3.97
CA ARG A 120 21.67 21.88 -2.84
C ARG A 120 20.14 21.82 -2.95
N ASN A 121 19.49 22.95 -3.21
CA ASN A 121 18.03 23.02 -3.33
C ASN A 121 17.53 22.17 -4.52
N LYS A 122 18.23 22.21 -5.66
CA LYS A 122 17.91 21.37 -6.82
C LYS A 122 18.04 19.88 -6.47
N CYS A 123 19.12 19.47 -5.80
CA CYS A 123 19.31 18.09 -5.37
C CYS A 123 18.25 17.66 -4.35
N GLN A 124 17.90 18.53 -3.40
CA GLN A 124 16.87 18.25 -2.39
C GLN A 124 15.49 18.06 -3.02
N LEU A 125 15.13 18.90 -4.00
CA LEU A 125 13.89 18.76 -4.75
C LEU A 125 13.84 17.42 -5.50
N MET A 126 14.92 17.07 -6.21
CA MET A 126 15.02 15.79 -6.93
C MET A 126 14.96 14.59 -6.00
N ALA A 127 15.59 14.67 -4.83
CA ALA A 127 15.53 13.63 -3.80
C ALA A 127 14.10 13.45 -3.26
N SER A 128 13.39 14.56 -3.01
CA SER A 128 11.98 14.52 -2.57
C SER A 128 11.05 13.89 -3.61
N VAL A 129 11.17 14.32 -4.88
CA VAL A 129 10.38 13.76 -6.00
C VAL A 129 10.66 12.27 -6.17
N THR A 130 11.93 11.87 -6.13
CA THR A 130 12.32 10.46 -6.23
C THR A 130 11.77 9.64 -5.07
N ARG A 131 11.87 10.15 -3.84
CA ARG A 131 11.33 9.48 -2.65
C ARG A 131 9.82 9.31 -2.74
N HIS A 132 9.09 10.36 -3.14
CA HIS A 132 7.63 10.27 -3.32
C HIS A 132 7.25 9.26 -4.41
N LYS A 133 7.99 9.24 -5.53
CA LYS A 133 7.78 8.26 -6.60
C LYS A 133 8.03 6.83 -6.11
N SER A 134 9.10 6.61 -5.35
CA SER A 134 9.43 5.30 -4.75
C SER A 134 8.35 4.84 -3.78
N LEU A 135 7.88 5.70 -2.87
CA LEU A 135 6.78 5.38 -1.95
C LEU A 135 5.50 4.98 -2.69
N ARG A 136 5.14 5.71 -3.75
CA ARG A 136 3.97 5.38 -4.58
C ARG A 136 4.14 4.06 -5.33
N LEU A 137 5.36 3.74 -5.78
CA LEU A 137 5.65 2.46 -6.43
C LEU A 137 5.56 1.31 -5.43
N ASN A 138 6.16 1.45 -4.24
CA ASN A 138 6.07 0.44 -3.18
C ASN A 138 4.61 0.17 -2.77
N ALA A 139 3.78 1.22 -2.63
CA ALA A 139 2.36 1.03 -2.33
C ALA A 139 1.61 0.25 -3.43
N LYS A 140 1.96 0.46 -4.70
CA LYS A 140 1.40 -0.31 -5.82
C LYS A 140 1.90 -1.75 -5.82
N GLU A 141 3.18 -1.98 -5.52
CA GLU A 141 3.78 -3.29 -5.38
C GLU A 141 3.13 -4.08 -4.25
N GLU A 142 2.95 -3.49 -3.07
CA GLU A 142 2.25 -4.12 -1.94
C GLU A 142 0.81 -4.48 -2.28
N ALA A 143 0.08 -3.60 -2.98
CA ALA A 143 -1.27 -3.89 -3.43
C ALA A 143 -1.31 -5.04 -4.45
N ALA A 144 -0.36 -5.09 -5.39
CA ALA A 144 -0.25 -6.15 -6.38
C ALA A 144 0.13 -7.49 -5.74
N THR A 145 1.09 -7.49 -4.83
CA THR A 145 1.53 -8.70 -4.10
C THR A 145 0.42 -9.25 -3.19
N LYS A 146 -0.38 -8.39 -2.55
CA LYS A 146 -1.58 -8.82 -1.80
C LYS A 146 -2.59 -9.51 -2.71
N LYS A 147 -2.90 -8.92 -3.87
CA LYS A 147 -3.80 -9.54 -4.87
C LYS A 147 -3.27 -10.87 -5.39
N LEU A 148 -1.97 -10.95 -5.66
CA LEU A 148 -1.31 -12.18 -6.09
C LEU A 148 -1.38 -13.27 -5.03
N LYS A 149 -1.10 -12.95 -3.76
CA LYS A 149 -1.24 -13.91 -2.65
C LYS A 149 -2.67 -14.41 -2.51
N GLN A 150 -3.65 -13.53 -2.69
CA GLN A 150 -5.06 -13.90 -2.64
C GLN A 150 -5.43 -14.85 -3.79
N SER A 151 -5.05 -14.53 -5.03
CA SER A 151 -5.34 -15.40 -6.18
C SER A 151 -4.61 -16.74 -6.08
N GLN A 152 -3.37 -16.75 -5.59
CA GLN A 152 -2.62 -17.97 -5.32
C GLN A 152 -3.29 -18.83 -4.24
N GLY A 153 -3.83 -18.21 -3.18
CA GLY A 153 -4.62 -18.92 -2.17
C GLY A 153 -5.86 -19.60 -2.75
N ILE A 154 -6.60 -18.91 -3.63
CA ILE A 154 -7.78 -19.47 -4.33
C ILE A 154 -7.37 -20.63 -5.23
N LEU A 155 -6.31 -20.45 -6.03
CA LEU A 155 -5.81 -21.51 -6.91
C LEU A 155 -5.39 -22.75 -6.11
N ASN A 156 -4.64 -22.59 -5.02
CA ASN A 156 -4.24 -23.70 -4.16
C ASN A 156 -5.44 -24.43 -3.55
N ALA A 157 -6.47 -23.70 -3.11
CA ALA A 157 -7.73 -24.29 -2.63
C ALA A 157 -8.45 -25.08 -3.74
N MET A 158 -8.46 -24.58 -4.97
CA MET A 158 -9.06 -25.28 -6.11
C MET A 158 -8.25 -26.52 -6.50
N THR A 159 -6.92 -26.42 -6.56
CA THR A 159 -6.03 -27.56 -6.84
C THR A 159 -6.18 -28.66 -5.80
N THR A 160 -6.27 -28.32 -4.52
CA THR A 160 -6.52 -29.31 -3.46
C THR A 160 -7.89 -29.96 -3.59
N LYS A 161 -8.94 -29.18 -3.91
CA LYS A 161 -10.27 -29.73 -4.19
C LYS A 161 -10.26 -30.71 -5.37
N ILE A 162 -9.68 -30.30 -6.51
CA ILE A 162 -9.56 -31.15 -7.70
C ILE A 162 -8.76 -32.42 -7.39
N LYS A 163 -7.66 -32.31 -6.64
CA LYS A 163 -6.86 -33.47 -6.23
C LYS A 163 -7.69 -34.45 -5.39
N ASN A 164 -8.49 -33.95 -4.45
CA ASN A 164 -9.36 -34.78 -3.63
C ASN A 164 -10.48 -35.45 -4.45
N GLU A 165 -11.11 -34.72 -5.37
CA GLU A 165 -12.12 -35.27 -6.28
C GLU A 165 -11.52 -36.34 -7.21
N LEU A 166 -10.32 -36.10 -7.74
CA LEU A 166 -9.60 -37.06 -8.58
C LEU A 166 -9.23 -38.31 -7.80
N GLN A 167 -8.80 -38.16 -6.53
CA GLN A 167 -8.55 -39.30 -5.65
C GLN A 167 -9.83 -40.09 -5.38
N ALA A 168 -10.94 -39.42 -5.05
CA ALA A 168 -12.23 -40.06 -4.83
C ALA A 168 -12.73 -40.80 -6.08
N LEU A 169 -12.55 -40.22 -7.27
CA LEU A 169 -12.85 -40.86 -8.53
C LEU A 169 -11.96 -42.09 -8.76
N THR A 170 -10.65 -41.97 -8.52
CA THR A 170 -9.69 -43.07 -8.64
C THR A 170 -10.06 -44.21 -7.70
N ASP A 171 -10.43 -43.91 -6.46
CA ASP A 171 -10.88 -44.89 -5.47
C ASP A 171 -12.21 -45.55 -5.90
N GLY A 172 -13.13 -44.78 -6.49
CA GLY A 172 -14.38 -45.29 -7.06
C GLY A 172 -14.14 -46.23 -8.24
N VAL A 173 -13.24 -45.87 -9.15
CA VAL A 173 -12.81 -46.72 -10.27
C VAL A 173 -12.10 -47.98 -9.76
N ALA A 174 -11.25 -47.87 -8.74
CA ALA A 174 -10.60 -49.02 -8.13
C ALA A 174 -11.62 -49.99 -7.52
N LYS A 175 -12.66 -49.48 -6.84
CA LYS A 175 -13.79 -50.29 -6.35
C LYS A 175 -14.56 -50.96 -7.49
N LEU A 176 -14.85 -50.24 -8.57
CA LEU A 176 -15.48 -50.81 -9.76
C LEU A 176 -14.63 -51.92 -10.37
N MET A 177 -13.32 -51.71 -10.48
CA MET A 177 -12.38 -52.69 -11.02
C MET A 177 -12.33 -53.99 -10.22
N VAL A 178 -12.70 -54.00 -8.93
CA VAL A 178 -12.82 -55.25 -8.16
C VAL A 178 -13.88 -56.18 -8.77
N PHE A 179 -15.00 -55.64 -9.26
CA PHE A 179 -16.06 -56.44 -9.88
C PHE A 179 -15.66 -56.98 -11.27
N PHE A 180 -14.76 -56.29 -11.97
CA PHE A 180 -14.25 -56.72 -13.28
C PHE A 180 -12.98 -57.58 -13.18
N ARG A 181 -12.39 -57.73 -11.99
CA ARG A 181 -11.18 -58.55 -11.81
C ARG A 181 -11.58 -60.03 -11.92
N PRO A 182 -11.00 -60.80 -12.88
CA PRO A 182 -11.20 -62.24 -12.92
C PRO A 182 -10.72 -62.82 -11.59
N SER A 183 -11.62 -63.47 -10.86
CA SER A 183 -11.23 -64.26 -9.70
C SER A 183 -10.33 -65.37 -10.21
N ASN A 184 -9.04 -65.32 -9.88
CA ASN A 184 -8.13 -66.47 -9.98
C ASN A 184 -8.48 -67.53 -8.93
N LEU A 185 -9.77 -67.81 -8.74
CA LEU A 185 -10.23 -68.95 -7.94
C LEU A 185 -10.30 -70.14 -8.89
N GLY A 186 -9.45 -71.12 -8.60
CA GLY A 186 -9.35 -72.35 -9.37
C GLY A 186 -10.69 -73.06 -9.53
N GLN A 187 -10.81 -73.74 -10.67
CA GLN A 187 -11.71 -74.87 -10.94
C GLN A 187 -13.12 -74.78 -10.34
N GLY A 188 -14.07 -74.36 -11.18
CA GLY A 188 -15.43 -74.89 -11.15
C GLY A 188 -16.55 -73.90 -10.86
N THR A 189 -16.27 -72.67 -10.47
CA THR A 189 -17.29 -71.63 -10.25
C THR A 189 -17.19 -70.56 -11.34
N ASN A 190 -18.28 -70.38 -12.09
CA ASN A 190 -18.38 -69.33 -13.10
C ASN A 190 -18.10 -67.96 -12.45
N PRO A 191 -17.34 -67.07 -13.10
CA PRO A 191 -17.06 -65.74 -12.56
C PRO A 191 -18.37 -64.99 -12.28
N PRO A 192 -18.40 -64.05 -11.31
CA PRO A 192 -19.58 -63.22 -11.09
C PRO A 192 -19.88 -62.40 -12.36
N VAL A 193 -20.93 -62.80 -13.09
CA VAL A 193 -21.39 -62.17 -14.33
C VAL A 193 -22.46 -61.14 -13.98
N PHE A 194 -22.43 -59.97 -14.63
CA PHE A 194 -23.51 -58.97 -14.47
C PHE A 194 -24.82 -59.52 -15.04
N LEU A 195 -25.97 -59.22 -14.42
CA LEU A 195 -27.29 -59.67 -14.92
C LEU A 195 -27.52 -59.28 -16.39
N SER A 196 -26.98 -58.15 -16.83
CA SER A 196 -27.06 -57.68 -18.23
C SER A 196 -26.26 -58.54 -19.23
N GLN A 197 -25.32 -59.36 -18.75
CA GLN A 197 -24.51 -60.26 -19.57
C GLN A 197 -25.08 -61.69 -19.60
N ILE A 198 -26.12 -61.97 -18.79
CA ILE A 198 -26.81 -63.26 -18.82
C ILE A 198 -27.81 -63.22 -19.98
N SER A 199 -27.71 -64.18 -20.90
CA SER A 199 -28.71 -64.32 -21.96
C SER A 199 -30.07 -64.63 -21.35
N LEU A 200 -31.02 -63.72 -21.56
CA LEU A 200 -32.43 -63.88 -21.17
C LEU A 200 -33.21 -64.79 -22.11
N GLU A 201 -32.61 -65.24 -23.21
CA GLU A 201 -33.30 -65.98 -24.27
C GLU A 201 -34.00 -67.24 -23.75
N LYS A 202 -33.36 -67.96 -22.81
CA LYS A 202 -33.98 -69.12 -22.16
C LYS A 202 -35.20 -68.72 -21.32
N TYR A 203 -35.09 -67.64 -20.54
CA TYR A 203 -36.20 -67.15 -19.72
C TYR A 203 -37.36 -66.68 -20.60
N LEU A 204 -37.07 -65.89 -21.63
CA LEU A 204 -38.06 -65.38 -22.58
C LEU A 204 -38.75 -66.53 -23.34
N SER A 205 -37.99 -67.55 -23.77
CA SER A 205 -38.58 -68.73 -24.41
C SER A 205 -39.53 -69.49 -23.50
N GLN A 206 -39.22 -69.55 -22.20
CA GLN A 206 -40.05 -70.22 -21.20
C GLN A 206 -41.30 -69.38 -20.89
N GLU A 207 -41.15 -68.07 -20.77
CA GLU A 207 -42.26 -67.13 -20.59
C GLU A 207 -43.22 -67.18 -21.78
N GLU A 208 -42.69 -67.22 -23.00
CA GLU A 208 -43.49 -67.34 -24.23
C GLU A 208 -44.26 -68.66 -24.24
N GLN A 209 -43.62 -69.79 -23.90
CA GLN A 209 -44.29 -71.09 -23.79
C GLN A 209 -45.37 -71.09 -22.71
N CYS A 210 -45.09 -70.54 -21.53
CA CYS A 210 -46.06 -70.42 -20.44
C CYS A 210 -47.24 -69.52 -20.83
N THR A 211 -46.96 -68.40 -21.50
CA THR A 211 -47.99 -67.46 -21.99
C THR A 211 -48.84 -68.11 -23.08
N ALA A 212 -48.22 -68.85 -24.01
CA ALA A 212 -48.94 -69.62 -25.03
C ALA A 212 -49.84 -70.69 -24.39
N ALA A 213 -49.32 -71.44 -23.41
CA ALA A 213 -50.09 -72.43 -22.67
C ALA A 213 -51.26 -71.82 -21.89
N LEU A 214 -51.02 -70.70 -21.20
CA LEU A 214 -52.06 -69.96 -20.48
C LEU A 214 -53.11 -69.41 -21.46
N THR A 215 -52.69 -68.85 -22.59
CA THR A 215 -53.61 -68.35 -23.63
C THR A 215 -54.48 -69.48 -24.18
N LEU A 216 -53.89 -70.65 -24.44
CA LEU A 216 -54.62 -71.82 -24.92
C LEU A 216 -55.62 -72.33 -23.87
N TYR A 217 -55.20 -72.35 -22.60
CA TYR A 217 -56.07 -72.70 -21.48
C TYR A 217 -57.23 -71.71 -21.32
N THR A 218 -56.96 -70.41 -21.36
CA THR A 218 -57.98 -69.35 -21.28
C THR A 218 -58.94 -69.44 -22.47
N LYS A 219 -58.43 -69.67 -23.69
CA LYS A 219 -59.27 -69.93 -24.88
C LYS A 219 -60.20 -71.13 -24.67
N LYS A 220 -59.66 -72.22 -24.13
CA LYS A 220 -60.45 -73.43 -23.87
C LYS A 220 -61.53 -73.20 -22.80
N GLN A 221 -61.21 -72.54 -21.70
CA GLN A 221 -62.13 -72.39 -20.56
C GLN A 221 -63.17 -71.30 -20.76
N PHE A 222 -62.77 -70.18 -21.34
CA PHE A 222 -63.68 -69.04 -21.50
C PHE A 222 -64.28 -69.03 -22.90
N PHE A 223 -63.47 -69.18 -23.95
CA PHE A 223 -63.95 -68.91 -25.31
C PHE A 223 -64.66 -70.08 -26.00
N GLN A 224 -64.41 -71.33 -25.56
CA GLN A 224 -65.04 -72.51 -26.18
C GLN A 224 -66.55 -72.60 -25.90
N GLY A 225 -67.03 -72.03 -24.79
CA GLY A 225 -68.48 -71.89 -24.50
C GLY A 225 -69.05 -70.51 -24.82
N ILE A 226 -68.21 -69.46 -24.90
CA ILE A 226 -68.66 -68.10 -25.24
C ILE A 226 -69.09 -68.00 -26.72
N GLN A 227 -68.56 -68.82 -27.62
CA GLN A 227 -68.97 -68.80 -29.03
C GLN A 227 -70.44 -69.24 -29.23
N GLU A 228 -70.93 -70.20 -28.44
CA GLU A 228 -72.36 -70.59 -28.43
C GLU A 228 -73.26 -69.52 -27.76
N VAL A 229 -72.73 -68.79 -26.77
CA VAL A 229 -73.47 -67.70 -26.10
C VAL A 229 -73.55 -66.44 -27.00
N PHE A 230 -72.48 -66.10 -27.73
CA PHE A 230 -72.44 -64.95 -28.65
C PHE A 230 -73.44 -65.05 -29.80
N GLU A 231 -73.71 -66.25 -30.32
CA GLU A 231 -74.71 -66.45 -31.38
C GLU A 231 -76.17 -66.28 -30.87
N SER A 232 -76.37 -66.33 -29.54
CA SER A 232 -77.70 -66.22 -28.90
C SER A 232 -77.98 -64.88 -28.22
N SER A 233 -77.00 -63.96 -28.14
CA SER A 233 -77.10 -62.71 -27.38
C SER A 233 -76.97 -61.46 -28.27
N ASN A 234 -77.91 -60.53 -28.12
CA ASN A 234 -77.96 -59.24 -28.83
C ASN A 234 -76.74 -58.36 -28.49
N GLU A 235 -76.12 -57.73 -29.50
CA GLU A 235 -74.90 -56.88 -29.40
C GLU A 235 -74.97 -55.76 -28.36
N GLU A 236 -76.18 -55.34 -27.96
CA GLU A 236 -76.42 -54.26 -27.00
C GLU A 236 -76.00 -54.58 -25.55
N ASN A 237 -75.69 -55.84 -25.22
CA ASN A 237 -75.30 -56.25 -23.86
C ASN A 237 -73.79 -56.22 -23.60
N PHE A 238 -72.97 -55.85 -24.58
CA PHE A 238 -71.52 -55.77 -24.41
C PHE A 238 -71.08 -54.33 -24.14
N GLN A 239 -70.90 -53.98 -22.86
CA GLN A 239 -70.21 -52.74 -22.48
C GLN A 239 -68.70 -52.94 -22.57
N LEU A 240 -68.08 -52.24 -23.52
CA LEU A 240 -66.62 -52.08 -23.57
C LEU A 240 -66.21 -51.26 -22.35
N PHE A 241 -65.48 -51.89 -21.42
CA PHE A 241 -64.96 -51.22 -20.24
C PHE A 241 -63.81 -50.31 -20.67
N ASP A 242 -64.07 -49.00 -20.70
CA ASP A 242 -63.04 -48.01 -20.97
C ASP A 242 -62.10 -47.88 -19.76
N ILE A 243 -60.89 -48.41 -19.92
CA ILE A 243 -59.83 -48.38 -18.89
C ILE A 243 -59.36 -46.93 -18.63
N GLN A 244 -59.72 -45.97 -19.49
CA GLN A 244 -59.39 -44.56 -19.30
C GLN A 244 -60.42 -43.76 -18.49
N ALA A 245 -61.54 -44.38 -18.08
CA ALA A 245 -62.39 -43.78 -17.08
C ALA A 245 -61.66 -43.79 -15.72
N PRO A 246 -61.36 -42.63 -15.12
CA PRO A 246 -60.70 -42.62 -13.82
C PRO A 246 -61.63 -43.32 -12.84
N SER A 247 -61.18 -44.49 -12.36
CA SER A 247 -61.90 -45.21 -11.34
C SER A 247 -62.12 -44.25 -10.17
N ILE A 248 -63.33 -44.27 -9.61
CA ILE A 248 -63.77 -43.46 -8.45
C ILE A 248 -62.91 -43.72 -7.18
N TYR A 249 -61.84 -44.52 -7.30
CA TYR A 249 -60.88 -44.92 -6.28
C TYR A 249 -59.49 -44.26 -6.39
N ASP A 250 -59.32 -43.22 -7.22
CA ASP A 250 -58.14 -42.36 -7.05
C ASP A 250 -58.37 -41.47 -5.80
N ASN A 251 -57.61 -41.73 -4.74
CA ASN A 251 -57.70 -41.01 -3.45
C ASN A 251 -57.79 -39.51 -3.71
N GLN A 252 -58.93 -38.91 -3.36
CA GLN A 252 -59.24 -37.50 -3.62
C GLN A 252 -58.17 -36.54 -3.05
N GLU A 253 -57.46 -36.98 -2.01
CA GLU A 253 -56.31 -36.32 -1.42
C GLU A 253 -55.10 -36.22 -2.37
N ILE A 254 -54.77 -37.29 -3.12
CA ILE A 254 -53.64 -37.33 -4.06
C ILE A 254 -53.90 -36.41 -5.27
N LEU A 255 -55.16 -36.35 -5.73
CA LEU A 255 -55.56 -35.44 -6.81
C LEU A 255 -55.44 -33.96 -6.38
N GLU A 256 -55.83 -33.65 -5.15
CA GLU A 256 -55.76 -32.30 -4.62
C GLU A 256 -54.31 -31.87 -4.32
N GLU A 257 -53.47 -32.78 -3.81
CA GLU A 257 -52.02 -32.55 -3.68
C GLU A 257 -51.36 -32.27 -5.03
N ARG A 258 -51.71 -33.03 -6.07
CA ARG A 258 -51.18 -32.79 -7.43
C ARG A 258 -51.60 -31.42 -7.96
N ARG A 259 -52.84 -31.00 -7.71
CA ARG A 259 -53.35 -29.67 -8.11
C ARG A 259 -52.63 -28.55 -7.38
N LEU A 260 -52.43 -28.68 -6.07
CA LEU A 260 -51.68 -27.73 -5.25
C LEU A 260 -50.22 -27.64 -5.69
N GLU A 261 -49.57 -28.77 -5.95
CA GLU A 261 -48.18 -28.79 -6.42
C GLU A 261 -48.04 -28.15 -7.80
N MET A 262 -49.02 -28.37 -8.69
CA MET A 262 -49.05 -27.73 -10.00
C MET A 262 -49.23 -26.21 -9.89
N ALA A 263 -50.11 -25.74 -9.00
CA ALA A 263 -50.25 -24.30 -8.71
C ALA A 263 -48.98 -23.69 -8.12
N ARG A 264 -48.30 -24.42 -7.21
CA ARG A 264 -47.02 -24.02 -6.62
C ARG A 264 -45.91 -23.89 -7.67
N LEU A 265 -45.81 -24.86 -8.57
CA LEU A 265 -44.84 -24.85 -9.67
C LEU A 265 -45.11 -23.71 -10.65
N GLN A 266 -46.37 -23.45 -11.00
CA GLN A 266 -46.75 -22.32 -11.84
C GLN A 266 -46.36 -20.98 -11.21
N LEU A 267 -46.61 -20.81 -9.90
CA LEU A 267 -46.20 -19.60 -9.19
C LEU A 267 -44.68 -19.44 -9.13
N ALA A 268 -43.95 -20.51 -8.83
CA ALA A 268 -42.49 -20.51 -8.81
C ALA A 268 -41.90 -20.13 -10.17
N TYR A 269 -42.48 -20.64 -11.26
CA TYR A 269 -42.10 -20.28 -12.62
C TYR A 269 -42.29 -18.79 -12.91
N ILE A 270 -43.45 -18.22 -12.54
CA ILE A 270 -43.72 -16.79 -12.72
C ILE A 270 -42.69 -15.94 -11.95
N CYS A 271 -42.39 -16.29 -10.69
CA CYS A 271 -41.39 -15.59 -9.89
C CYS A 271 -39.98 -15.68 -10.50
N ALA A 272 -39.59 -16.85 -10.99
CA ALA A 272 -38.30 -17.05 -11.66
C ALA A 272 -38.20 -16.22 -12.96
N GLN A 273 -39.25 -16.19 -13.77
CA GLN A 273 -39.31 -15.37 -14.99
C GLN A 273 -39.20 -13.87 -14.67
N HIS A 274 -39.89 -13.40 -13.62
CA HIS A 274 -39.77 -12.02 -13.18
C HIS A 274 -38.33 -11.65 -12.75
N GLN A 275 -37.67 -12.52 -11.98
CA GLN A 275 -36.28 -12.32 -11.57
C GLN A 275 -35.33 -12.30 -12.78
N LEU A 276 -35.55 -13.17 -13.76
CA LEU A 276 -34.76 -13.21 -15.00
C LEU A 276 -34.86 -11.89 -15.77
N ILE A 277 -36.06 -11.34 -15.93
CA ILE A 277 -36.28 -10.05 -16.60
C ILE A 277 -35.55 -8.92 -15.85
N HIS A 278 -35.69 -8.87 -14.52
CA HIS A 278 -35.05 -7.85 -13.69
C HIS A 278 -33.52 -7.90 -13.80
N LEU A 279 -32.93 -9.10 -13.72
CA LEU A 279 -31.48 -9.29 -13.89
C LEU A 279 -31.01 -8.88 -15.29
N LYS A 280 -31.77 -9.22 -16.33
CA LYS A 280 -31.46 -8.84 -17.71
C LYS A 280 -31.48 -7.32 -17.89
N ALA A 281 -32.48 -6.64 -17.35
CA ALA A 281 -32.58 -5.18 -17.37
C ALA A 281 -31.39 -4.51 -16.65
N ARG A 282 -31.04 -5.00 -15.46
CA ARG A 282 -29.90 -4.49 -14.68
C ARG A 282 -28.57 -4.69 -15.41
N ASN A 283 -28.37 -5.83 -16.06
CA ASN A 283 -27.17 -6.10 -16.84
C ASN A 283 -27.05 -5.16 -18.04
N MET A 284 -28.15 -4.96 -18.79
CA MET A 284 -28.20 -4.01 -19.89
C MET A 284 -27.92 -2.58 -19.43
N SER A 285 -28.50 -2.16 -18.30
CA SER A 285 -28.23 -0.84 -17.70
C SER A 285 -26.75 -0.67 -17.37
N MET A 286 -26.14 -1.65 -16.68
CA MET A 286 -24.72 -1.61 -16.33
C MET A 286 -23.83 -1.54 -17.58
N LYS A 287 -24.15 -2.34 -18.61
CA LYS A 287 -23.42 -2.33 -19.88
C LYS A 287 -23.49 -0.96 -20.56
N SER A 288 -24.66 -0.33 -20.56
CA SER A 288 -24.82 1.03 -21.08
C SER A 288 -24.06 2.07 -20.24
N SER A 289 -24.05 1.94 -18.91
CA SER A 289 -23.27 2.82 -18.02
C SER A 289 -21.76 2.68 -18.25
N ILE A 290 -21.27 1.45 -18.45
CA ILE A 290 -19.86 1.20 -18.81
C ILE A 290 -19.54 1.86 -20.14
N LYS A 291 -20.38 1.64 -21.17
CA LYS A 291 -20.18 2.23 -22.49
C LYS A 291 -20.15 3.76 -22.44
N TRP A 292 -21.06 4.37 -21.68
CA TRP A 292 -21.09 5.82 -21.47
C TRP A 292 -19.82 6.32 -20.76
N ALA A 293 -19.33 5.59 -19.75
CA ALA A 293 -18.08 5.94 -19.06
C ALA A 293 -16.86 5.81 -19.98
N GLU A 294 -16.81 4.79 -20.84
CA GLU A 294 -15.77 4.61 -21.85
C GLU A 294 -15.78 5.76 -22.88
N GLU A 295 -16.94 6.09 -23.44
CA GLU A 295 -17.12 7.20 -24.39
C GLU A 295 -16.69 8.54 -23.76
N ASN A 296 -17.07 8.79 -22.50
CA ASN A 296 -16.63 9.97 -21.78
C ASN A 296 -15.13 9.98 -21.53
N LEU A 297 -14.52 8.86 -21.14
CA LEU A 297 -13.08 8.77 -20.94
C LEU A 297 -12.32 9.02 -22.25
N HIS A 298 -12.82 8.50 -23.37
CA HIS A 298 -12.31 8.84 -24.69
C HIS A 298 -12.45 10.35 -24.99
N SER A 299 -13.57 10.96 -24.66
CA SER A 299 -13.80 12.41 -24.83
C SER A 299 -12.87 13.27 -23.95
N PHE A 300 -12.56 12.82 -22.73
CA PHE A 300 -11.61 13.50 -21.85
C PHE A 300 -10.18 13.28 -22.33
N THR A 301 -9.84 12.10 -22.84
CA THR A 301 -8.50 11.85 -23.40
C THR A 301 -8.24 12.71 -24.64
N SER A 302 -9.26 12.92 -25.49
CA SER A 302 -9.14 13.81 -26.65
C SER A 302 -9.15 15.30 -26.28
N LYS A 303 -9.85 15.71 -25.20
CA LYS A 303 -9.86 17.12 -24.74
C LYS A 303 -8.69 17.50 -23.82
N VAL A 304 -8.20 16.60 -22.98
CA VAL A 304 -7.09 16.84 -22.02
C VAL A 304 -5.74 16.79 -22.73
N LEU A 305 -5.64 16.05 -23.83
CA LEU A 305 -4.57 16.24 -24.79
C LEU A 305 -4.91 17.47 -25.63
N GLY A 306 -4.57 18.66 -25.13
CA GLY A 306 -4.32 19.84 -25.98
C GLY A 306 -3.10 19.61 -26.88
N LYS A 307 -3.10 18.47 -27.58
CA LYS A 307 -2.03 17.98 -28.44
C LYS A 307 -1.83 18.97 -29.56
N ASP A 308 -2.91 19.56 -30.06
CA ASP A 308 -2.87 20.56 -31.12
C ASP A 308 -2.19 21.87 -30.67
N ASP A 309 -2.45 22.35 -29.43
CA ASP A 309 -1.78 23.56 -28.88
C ASP A 309 -0.31 23.29 -28.54
N LEU A 310 0.00 22.09 -28.03
CA LEU A 310 1.37 21.68 -27.74
C LEU A 310 2.18 21.43 -29.02
N ASP A 311 1.61 20.79 -30.03
CA ASP A 311 2.26 20.52 -31.32
C ASP A 311 2.49 21.82 -32.10
N ALA A 312 1.56 22.78 -32.01
CA ALA A 312 1.75 24.13 -32.55
C ALA A 312 2.89 24.87 -31.84
N LYS A 313 2.97 24.81 -30.49
CA LYS A 313 4.08 25.40 -29.72
C LYS A 313 5.41 24.72 -30.00
N ILE A 314 5.44 23.40 -30.12
CA ILE A 314 6.64 22.62 -30.48
C ILE A 314 7.11 23.02 -31.89
N SER A 315 6.19 23.14 -32.84
CA SER A 315 6.51 23.57 -34.21
C SER A 315 7.08 24.99 -34.25
N SER A 316 6.47 25.93 -33.50
CA SER A 316 6.98 27.30 -33.36
C SER A 316 8.39 27.35 -32.75
N LEU A 317 8.63 26.59 -31.68
CA LEU A 317 9.95 26.50 -31.03
C LEU A 317 11.00 25.90 -31.96
N ASN A 318 10.65 24.87 -32.74
CA ASN A 318 11.55 24.27 -33.72
C ASN A 318 11.96 25.26 -34.81
N ILE A 319 11.03 26.07 -35.30
CA ILE A 319 11.33 27.14 -36.28
C ILE A 319 12.32 28.16 -35.67
N GLN A 320 12.11 28.55 -34.41
CA GLN A 320 13.01 29.48 -33.73
C GLN A 320 14.42 28.90 -33.53
N ILE A 321 14.53 27.62 -33.17
CA ILE A 321 15.81 26.92 -33.05
C ILE A 321 16.55 26.89 -34.39
N LEU A 322 15.83 26.63 -35.48
CA LEU A 322 16.40 26.61 -36.83
C LEU A 322 16.96 27.99 -37.21
N LYS A 323 16.20 29.05 -36.93
CA LYS A 323 16.63 30.44 -37.15
C LYS A 323 17.86 30.81 -36.31
N LEU A 324 17.91 30.40 -35.04
CA LEU A 324 19.07 30.63 -34.18
C LEU A 324 20.30 29.85 -34.65
N LYS A 325 20.12 28.61 -35.12
CA LYS A 325 21.22 27.83 -35.72
C LYS A 325 21.79 28.53 -36.94
N GLU A 326 20.95 29.06 -37.80
CA GLU A 326 21.37 29.79 -39.00
C GLU A 326 22.10 31.11 -38.67
N GLN A 327 21.65 31.81 -37.62
CA GLN A 327 22.38 32.97 -37.11
C GLN A 327 23.76 32.59 -36.53
N ILE A 328 23.84 31.48 -35.80
CA ILE A 328 25.11 30.97 -35.26
C ILE A 328 26.07 30.56 -36.39
N THR A 329 25.59 29.88 -37.44
CA THR A 329 26.44 29.52 -38.59
C THR A 329 26.92 30.77 -39.33
N HIS A 330 26.06 31.77 -39.50
CA HIS A 330 26.42 33.04 -40.13
C HIS A 330 27.44 33.84 -39.29
N ILE A 331 27.29 33.89 -37.96
CA ILE A 331 28.28 34.52 -37.06
C ILE A 331 29.59 33.76 -37.11
N LYS A 332 29.55 32.41 -37.08
CA LYS A 332 30.75 31.57 -37.17
C LYS A 332 31.49 31.80 -38.49
N ALA A 333 30.78 31.91 -39.61
CA ALA A 333 31.35 32.23 -40.90
C ALA A 333 32.00 33.63 -40.93
N LYS A 334 31.35 34.64 -40.32
CA LYS A 334 31.93 35.99 -40.19
C LYS A 334 33.17 36.04 -39.32
N VAL A 335 33.20 35.29 -38.22
CA VAL A 335 34.37 35.21 -37.33
C VAL A 335 35.54 34.49 -38.03
N CYS A 336 35.27 33.47 -38.83
CA CYS A 336 36.28 32.79 -39.66
C CYS A 336 36.83 33.65 -40.81
N LEU A 337 36.18 34.76 -41.18
CA LEU A 337 36.66 35.70 -42.21
C LEU A 337 37.45 36.89 -41.62
N LEU A 338 37.48 37.01 -40.29
CA LEU A 338 38.17 38.07 -39.56
C LEU A 338 39.50 37.58 -38.92
N TRP A 339 39.87 36.33 -39.21
CA TRP A 339 41.16 35.69 -38.94
C TRP A 339 41.73 35.20 -40.26
#